data_AF-A0A2D4PZR6-F1
#
_entry.id   AF-A0A2D4PZR6-F1
#
_cell.length_a   1.000
_cell.length_b   1.000
_cell.length_c   1.000
_cell.angle_alpha   90.00
_cell.angle_beta   90.00
_cell.angle_gamma   90.00
#
_symmetry.space_group_name_H-M   'P 1'
#
loop_
_entity.id
_entity.type
_entity.pdbx_description
1 polymer ?
#
loop_
_entity_poly.entity_id
_entity_poly.type
_entity_poly.pdbx_seq_one_letter_code
_entity_poly.pdbx_strand_id
1 'polypeptide(L)'
;CQDSQLATEALDRVVPLWPLTWCLSQRNPWFSEELREMKCWNRCLESTWRTSCSESDQTCLRSFIRTYLRATRAAKCAHFSALVASADNRRAALFRVTRSLLDTE
;
A
#
# COMPACT_ATOMS: atom_id res chain seq x y z
N CYS A 1 2.09 -3.56 47.09
CA CYS A 1 3.33 -2.82 46.82
C CYS A 1 2.96 -1.48 46.19
N GLN A 2 3.27 -0.37 46.84
CA GLN A 2 2.96 0.98 46.35
C GLN A 2 3.65 1.30 45.01
N ASP A 3 4.77 0.65 44.73
CA ASP A 3 5.55 0.84 43.49
C ASP A 3 4.79 0.46 42.22
N SER A 4 3.91 -0.55 42.29
CA SER A 4 3.09 -0.97 41.15
C SER A 4 2.00 0.04 40.79
N GLN A 5 1.52 0.80 41.78
CA GLN A 5 0.52 1.85 41.56
C GLN A 5 1.16 3.09 40.95
N LEU A 6 2.35 3.48 41.41
CA LEU A 6 3.11 4.59 40.85
C LEU A 6 3.51 4.36 39.38
N ALA A 7 3.87 3.12 39.03
CA ALA A 7 4.21 2.76 37.64
C ALA A 7 3.01 2.89 36.69
N THR A 8 1.83 2.50 37.15
CA THR A 8 0.59 2.60 36.36
C THR A 8 0.22 4.08 36.14
N GLU A 9 0.33 4.90 37.17
CA GLU A 9 0.04 6.33 37.10
C GLU A 9 1.02 7.08 36.19
N ALA A 10 2.29 6.67 36.15
CA ALA A 10 3.28 7.25 35.25
C ALA A 10 3.00 6.92 33.79
N LEU A 11 2.55 5.71 33.48
CA LEU A 11 2.18 5.31 32.12
C LEU A 11 0.96 6.07 31.61
N ASP A 12 -0.04 6.28 32.47
CA ASP A 12 -1.27 7.01 32.12
C ASP A 12 -0.99 8.47 31.71
N ARG A 13 0.10 9.06 32.22
CA ARG A 13 0.57 10.41 31.82
C ARG A 13 1.31 10.46 30.49
N VAL A 14 1.90 9.34 30.04
CA VAL A 14 2.73 9.26 28.83
C VAL A 14 1.94 8.77 27.61
N VAL A 15 0.86 8.02 27.84
CA VAL A 15 0.01 7.50 26.77
C VAL A 15 -0.70 8.66 26.06
N PRO A 16 -0.64 8.74 24.72
CA PRO A 16 -1.41 9.73 23.98
C PRO A 16 -2.90 9.58 24.31
N LEU A 17 -3.55 10.65 24.76
CA LEU A 17 -4.99 10.67 25.09
C LEU A 17 -5.88 10.31 23.89
N TRP A 18 -5.35 10.45 22.67
CA TRP A 18 -6.03 10.11 21.44
C TRP A 18 -5.34 8.92 20.77
N PRO A 19 -6.08 7.84 20.46
CA PRO A 19 -5.56 6.78 19.61
C PRO A 19 -5.09 7.39 18.31
N LEU A 20 -3.84 7.12 17.93
CA LEU A 20 -3.35 7.40 16.59
C LEU A 20 -4.20 6.59 15.62
N THR A 21 -5.26 7.21 15.11
CA THR A 21 -6.19 6.57 14.20
C THR A 21 -5.45 6.48 12.88
N TRP A 22 -4.86 5.32 12.60
CA TRP A 22 -4.36 5.02 11.27
C TRP A 22 -5.58 4.97 10.35
N CYS A 23 -5.83 6.08 9.65
CA CYS A 23 -6.92 6.20 8.69
C CYS A 23 -6.72 5.19 7.55
N LEU A 24 -7.37 4.03 7.67
CA LEU A 24 -7.50 3.03 6.60
C LEU A 24 -8.16 3.61 5.34
N SER A 25 -8.80 4.78 5.43
CA SER A 25 -9.41 5.50 4.29
C SER A 25 -8.39 5.94 3.23
N GLN A 26 -7.10 6.00 3.55
CA GLN A 26 -6.02 6.31 2.59
C GLN A 26 -5.45 5.09 1.87
N ARG A 27 -5.99 3.88 2.12
CA ARG A 27 -5.58 2.73 1.32
C ARG A 27 -6.16 2.91 -0.08
N ASN A 28 -5.28 3.11 -1.05
CA ASN A 28 -5.60 3.15 -2.48
C ASN A 28 -6.62 2.06 -2.82
N PRO A 29 -7.85 2.39 -3.26
CA PRO A 29 -8.91 1.39 -3.46
C PRO A 29 -8.55 0.30 -4.48
N TRP A 30 -7.61 0.59 -5.38
CA TRP A 30 -7.07 -0.35 -6.37
C TRP A 30 -5.93 -1.24 -5.83
N PHE A 31 -5.43 -1.02 -4.61
CA PHE A 31 -4.33 -1.79 -4.02
C PHE A 31 -4.87 -2.96 -3.20
N SER A 32 -5.13 -4.08 -3.89
CA SER A 32 -5.69 -5.30 -3.29
C SER A 32 -4.73 -6.00 -2.32
N GLU A 33 -5.28 -6.98 -1.60
CA GLU A 33 -4.49 -7.89 -0.76
C GLU A 33 -3.42 -8.61 -1.58
N GLU A 34 -3.77 -9.12 -2.77
CA GLU A 34 -2.81 -9.85 -3.61
C GLU A 34 -1.64 -8.95 -4.01
N LEU A 35 -1.89 -7.68 -4.37
CA LEU A 35 -0.81 -6.73 -4.67
C LEU A 35 0.06 -6.43 -3.44
N ARG A 36 -0.51 -6.44 -2.24
CA ARG A 36 0.25 -6.29 -1.00
C ARG A 36 1.15 -7.50 -0.78
N GLU A 37 0.63 -8.71 -0.93
CA GLU A 37 1.41 -9.93 -0.84
C GLU A 37 2.53 -9.95 -1.88
N MET A 38 2.23 -9.62 -3.15
CA MET A 38 3.25 -9.50 -4.19
C MET A 38 4.32 -8.45 -3.81
N LYS A 39 3.94 -7.33 -3.21
CA LYS A 39 4.91 -6.33 -2.72
C LYS A 39 5.78 -6.89 -1.59
N CYS A 40 5.23 -7.67 -0.67
CA CYS A 40 6.00 -8.37 0.35
C CYS A 40 6.96 -9.40 -0.28
N TRP A 41 6.49 -10.19 -1.24
CA TRP A 41 7.31 -11.17 -1.96
C TRP A 41 8.46 -10.53 -2.73
N ASN A 42 8.27 -9.34 -3.33
CA ASN A 42 9.37 -8.58 -3.91
C ASN A 42 10.51 -8.37 -2.89
N ARG A 43 10.17 -8.00 -1.65
CA ARG A 43 11.16 -7.77 -0.59
C ARG A 43 11.83 -9.08 -0.17
N CYS A 44 11.09 -10.18 -0.09
CA CYS A 44 11.67 -11.50 0.19
C CYS A 44 12.67 -11.93 -0.89
N LEU A 45 12.29 -11.83 -2.18
CA LEU A 45 13.17 -12.17 -3.31
C LEU A 45 14.40 -11.27 -3.37
N GLU A 46 14.24 -9.98 -3.08
CA GLU A 46 15.32 -9.02 -2.99
C GLU A 46 16.31 -9.40 -1.88
N SER A 47 15.81 -9.79 -0.70
CA SER A 47 16.64 -10.30 0.39
C SER A 47 17.36 -11.59 0.01
N THR A 48 16.67 -12.55 -0.61
CA THR A 48 17.29 -13.81 -1.09
C THR A 48 18.43 -13.52 -2.06
N TRP A 49 18.21 -12.68 -3.07
CA TRP A 49 19.25 -12.30 -4.02
C TRP A 49 20.43 -11.58 -3.34
N ARG A 50 20.18 -10.70 -2.37
CA ARG A 50 21.26 -10.04 -1.61
C ARG A 50 22.10 -11.01 -0.80
N THR A 51 21.52 -12.11 -0.32
CA THR A 51 22.25 -13.14 0.43
C THR A 51 22.99 -14.09 -0.50
N SER A 52 22.36 -14.53 -1.59
CA SER A 52 22.96 -15.53 -2.51
C SER A 52 23.92 -14.92 -3.53
N CYS A 53 23.73 -13.64 -3.88
CA CYS A 53 24.39 -12.95 -4.99
C CYS A 53 24.33 -13.70 -6.34
N SER A 54 23.37 -14.62 -6.50
CA SER A 54 23.24 -15.46 -7.69
C SER A 54 22.54 -14.73 -8.85
N GLU A 55 23.00 -14.98 -10.07
CA GLU A 55 22.35 -14.50 -11.30
C GLU A 55 20.96 -15.12 -11.50
N SER A 56 20.74 -16.35 -11.02
CA SER A 56 19.42 -17.01 -11.05
C SER A 56 18.39 -16.21 -10.26
N ASP A 57 18.77 -15.80 -9.05
CA ASP A 57 17.89 -15.12 -8.10
C ASP A 57 17.66 -13.68 -8.54
N GLN A 58 18.69 -13.05 -9.11
CA GLN A 58 18.56 -11.75 -9.75
C GLN A 58 17.55 -11.79 -10.91
N THR A 59 17.61 -12.82 -11.74
CA THR A 59 16.69 -13.00 -12.88
C THR A 59 15.27 -13.26 -12.38
N CYS A 60 15.12 -14.09 -11.35
CA CYS A 60 13.84 -14.35 -10.69
C CYS A 60 13.23 -13.05 -10.14
N LEU A 61 13.99 -12.27 -9.37
CA LEU A 61 13.56 -10.98 -8.83
C LEU A 61 13.13 -10.01 -9.94
N ARG A 62 13.93 -9.86 -11.00
CA ARG A 62 13.61 -8.98 -12.13
C ARG A 62 12.34 -9.40 -12.85
N SER A 63 12.16 -10.70 -13.07
CA SER A 63 10.93 -11.25 -13.67
C SER A 63 9.72 -10.96 -12.78
N PHE A 64 9.86 -11.20 -11.47
CA PHE A 64 8.79 -11.00 -10.51
C PHE A 64 8.39 -9.52 -10.36
N ILE A 65 9.36 -8.59 -10.34
CA ILE A 65 9.11 -7.14 -10.35
C ILE A 65 8.30 -6.75 -11.60
N ARG A 66 8.63 -7.27 -12.78
CA ARG A 66 7.87 -6.98 -14.01
C ARG A 66 6.42 -7.47 -13.90
N THR A 67 6.20 -8.65 -13.35
CA THR A 67 4.86 -9.21 -13.11
C THR A 67 4.08 -8.35 -12.12
N TYR A 68 4.69 -7.95 -11.02
CA TYR A 68 4.08 -7.06 -10.02
C TYR A 68 3.69 -5.70 -10.62
N LEU A 69 4.56 -5.08 -11.42
CA LEU A 69 4.26 -3.81 -12.08
C LEU A 69 3.12 -3.93 -13.09
N ARG A 70 3.05 -5.04 -13.83
CA ARG A 70 1.93 -5.34 -14.73
C ARG A 70 0.62 -5.51 -13.97
N ALA A 71 0.62 -6.29 -12.88
CA ALA A 71 -0.55 -6.49 -12.03
C ALA A 71 -1.04 -5.16 -11.41
N THR A 72 -0.11 -4.35 -10.92
CA THR A 72 -0.40 -3.01 -10.38
C THR A 72 -1.03 -2.10 -11.43
N ARG A 73 -0.48 -2.09 -12.65
CA ARG A 73 -1.04 -1.32 -13.76
C ARG A 73 -2.43 -1.81 -14.12
N ALA A 74 -2.64 -3.11 -14.21
CA ALA A 74 -3.94 -3.70 -14.52
C ALA A 74 -5.00 -3.32 -13.47
N ALA A 75 -4.66 -3.41 -12.17
CA ALA A 75 -5.57 -3.02 -11.08
C ALA A 75 -5.93 -1.53 -11.12
N LYS A 76 -4.94 -0.64 -11.33
CA LYS A 76 -5.18 0.80 -11.54
C LYS A 76 -6.09 1.04 -12.73
N CYS A 77 -5.80 0.44 -13.88
CA CYS A 77 -6.60 0.58 -15.09
C CYS A 77 -8.03 0.11 -14.87
N ALA A 78 -8.24 -1.05 -14.24
CA ALA A 78 -9.57 -1.58 -13.94
C ALA A 78 -10.37 -0.62 -13.05
N HIS A 79 -9.76 -0.13 -11.96
CA HIS A 79 -10.40 0.80 -11.05
C HIS A 79 -10.82 2.11 -11.72
N PHE A 80 -9.90 2.77 -12.44
CA PHE A 80 -10.22 4.03 -13.09
C PHE A 80 -11.17 3.85 -14.28
N SER A 81 -11.07 2.74 -15.02
CA SER A 81 -12.04 2.42 -16.08
C SER A 81 -13.44 2.23 -15.51
N ALA A 82 -13.58 1.56 -14.36
CA ALA A 82 -14.84 1.41 -13.67
C ALA A 82 -15.38 2.77 -13.18
N LEU A 83 -14.53 3.65 -12.65
CA LEU A 83 -14.93 5.01 -12.25
C LEU A 83 -15.41 5.83 -13.44
N VAL A 84 -14.71 5.79 -14.57
CA VAL A 84 -15.11 6.47 -15.82
C VAL A 84 -16.45 5.92 -16.34
N ALA A 85 -16.62 4.60 -16.35
CA ALA A 85 -17.88 3.97 -16.76
C ALA A 85 -19.03 4.39 -15.84
N SER A 86 -18.83 4.37 -14.52
CA SER A 86 -19.84 4.77 -13.53
C SER A 86 -20.21 6.27 -13.57
N ALA A 87 -19.38 7.09 -14.21
CA ALA A 87 -19.60 8.52 -14.28
C ALA A 87 -20.66 8.92 -15.31
N ASP A 88 -21.10 8.03 -16.22
CA ASP A 88 -22.16 8.25 -17.22
C ASP A 88 -22.08 9.65 -17.89
N ASN A 89 -20.90 10.05 -18.37
CA ASN A 89 -20.62 11.35 -19.00
C ASN A 89 -20.81 12.60 -18.11
N ARG A 90 -20.93 12.45 -16.79
CA ARG A 90 -20.95 13.58 -15.85
C ARG A 90 -19.58 14.25 -15.84
N ARG A 91 -19.48 15.39 -16.54
CA ARG A 91 -18.24 16.18 -16.70
C ARG A 91 -17.49 16.37 -15.38
N ALA A 92 -18.18 16.79 -14.32
CA ALA A 92 -17.57 17.01 -13.01
C ALA A 92 -16.95 15.74 -12.40
N ALA A 93 -17.54 14.56 -12.62
CA ALA A 93 -16.99 13.29 -12.15
C ALA A 93 -15.75 12.89 -12.97
N LEU A 94 -15.80 13.08 -14.30
CA LEU A 94 -14.65 12.83 -15.17
C LEU A 94 -13.46 13.73 -14.81
N PHE A 95 -13.68 15.02 -14.59
CA PHE A 95 -12.61 15.94 -14.16
C PHE A 95 -11.99 15.53 -12.81
N ARG A 96 -12.78 15.02 -11.86
CA ARG A 96 -12.24 14.47 -10.61
C ARG A 96 -11.35 13.26 -10.87
N VAL A 97 -11.78 12.33 -11.72
CA VAL A 97 -10.97 11.16 -12.10
C VAL A 97 -9.66 11.58 -12.78
N THR A 98 -9.72 12.52 -13.73
CA THR A 98 -8.51 13.06 -14.39
C THR A 98 -7.58 13.72 -13.39
N ARG A 99 -8.10 14.51 -12.45
CA ARG A 99 -7.30 15.12 -11.40
C ARG A 99 -6.61 14.06 -10.53
N SER A 100 -7.30 13.00 -10.12
CA SER A 100 -6.69 11.90 -9.37
C SER A 100 -5.59 11.16 -10.14
N LEU A 101 -5.66 11.13 -11.48
CA LEU A 101 -4.59 10.59 -12.32
C LEU A 101 -3.37 11.51 -12.41
N LEU A 102 -3.58 12.82 -12.36
CA LEU A 102 -2.52 13.84 -12.43
C LEU A 102 -1.86 14.10 -11.07
N ASP A 103 -2.60 13.98 -9.96
CA ASP A 103 -2.12 14.16 -8.59
C ASP A 103 -1.25 12.96 -8.07
N THR A 104 -0.69 12.14 -8.97
CA THR A 104 0.15 10.95 -8.62
C THR A 104 1.66 11.24 -8.79
N GLU A 105 2.12 12.39 -8.29
CA GLU A 105 3.54 12.69 -7.99
C GLU A 105 3.71 12.87 -6.48
#